data_AF-A0A967VNV1-F1
#
_entry.id   AF-A0A967VNV1-F1
#
_cell.length_a   1.000
_cell.length_b   1.000
_cell.length_c   1.000
_cell.angle_alpha   90.00
_cell.angle_beta   90.00
_cell.angle_gamma   90.00
#
_symmetry.space_group_name_H-M   'P 1'
#
loop_
_entity.id
_entity.type
_entity.pdbx_description
1 polymer ?
#
loop_
_entity_poly.entity_id
_entity_poly.type
_entity_poly.pdbx_seq_one_letter_code
_entity_poly.pdbx_strand_id
1 'polypeptide(L)'
;MRRPAGRLPAAILVLLPATLLGACASPPVSDAPAPAAAPATAGTATAPDARVAGTPDRSANPPLAIVTYPAELAEGPLDGRLLLLFSTLEEGEPRFQVSDGPRTQYVFGTDVEGWEPGVAVEVPARTDVAEGGSTFGYPVESLADLPPGRYRVQALINRYETFHLADGRVLKLPPDRGEGQQWNRKPGNLYSVPAWVEWDPRRAEAPGAAAAGSPAPLRVALTEVVPEIEPPEDTEWVKHVRIRSELLSEFWGTDMYLGAHVLLPAGFDEEPDRRYPIAVFHGHFPYDFGGWRTTPPDPDAPCVYSERFDWPCYNRTQDSAAYALYQEWTSPDFPRMLVIEVQHANPYYDDSYAVTTNLGPYGDAITYELIPYIEERFRGIGEGWSRFLYGGSTGGWEAAAVQVFYPDDYNGAWIACPDPIDFRAYTVVNLYEDENAYVLDGDPNGTRRPGHRDWLG
;
A
#
# COMPACT_ATOMS: atom_id res chain seq x y z
N MET A 1 -18.35 42.34 12.13
CA MET A 1 -18.22 41.70 13.46
C MET A 1 -17.20 40.57 13.33
N ARG A 2 -15.99 40.72 13.90
CA ARG A 2 -15.01 39.63 13.94
C ARG A 2 -15.45 38.65 15.03
N ARG A 3 -15.88 37.45 14.64
CA ARG A 3 -16.24 36.34 15.56
C ARG A 3 -14.95 35.63 16.02
N PRO A 4 -14.93 35.00 17.20
CA PRO A 4 -13.71 34.49 17.82
C PRO A 4 -13.26 33.20 17.11
N ALA A 5 -12.30 33.30 16.20
CA ALA A 5 -11.64 32.17 15.54
C ALA A 5 -10.65 31.41 16.46
N GLY A 6 -10.82 31.49 17.79
CA GLY A 6 -9.76 31.14 18.74
C GLY A 6 -9.76 29.71 19.30
N ARG A 7 -10.85 28.93 19.16
CA ARG A 7 -10.96 27.60 19.80
C ARG A 7 -10.99 26.42 18.82
N LEU A 8 -11.57 26.59 17.64
CA LEU A 8 -11.62 25.52 16.64
C LEU A 8 -10.23 25.11 16.11
N PRO A 9 -9.27 26.04 15.91
CA PRO A 9 -7.88 25.67 15.60
C PRO A 9 -7.25 24.78 16.66
N ALA A 10 -7.53 25.04 17.94
CA ALA A 10 -6.96 24.28 19.06
C ALA A 10 -7.52 22.84 19.11
N ALA A 11 -8.78 22.62 18.74
CA ALA A 11 -9.38 21.28 18.69
C ALA A 11 -8.72 20.39 17.63
N ILE A 12 -8.45 20.92 16.44
CA ILE A 12 -7.76 20.16 15.37
C ILE A 12 -6.31 19.87 15.75
N LEU A 13 -5.65 20.78 16.47
CA LEU A 13 -4.34 20.55 17.06
C LEU A 13 -4.29 19.39 18.07
N VAL A 14 -5.43 19.00 18.68
CA VAL A 14 -5.51 17.81 19.56
C VAL A 14 -5.66 16.51 18.75
N LEU A 15 -6.19 16.56 17.53
CA LEU A 15 -6.25 15.42 16.61
C LEU A 15 -4.88 15.08 16.00
N LEU A 16 -4.01 16.09 15.85
CA LEU A 16 -2.68 15.93 15.25
C LEU A 16 -1.76 14.96 16.03
N PRO A 17 -1.56 15.05 17.36
CA PRO A 17 -0.71 14.10 18.08
C PRO A 17 -1.11 12.62 17.91
N ALA A 18 -2.42 12.32 17.91
CA ALA A 18 -2.92 10.96 17.75
C ALA A 18 -2.70 10.40 16.33
N THR A 19 -2.67 11.28 15.31
CA THR A 19 -2.50 10.92 13.89
C THR A 19 -1.05 11.01 13.41
N LEU A 20 -0.27 11.97 13.91
CA LEU A 20 1.11 12.24 13.47
C LEU A 20 2.17 11.33 14.09
N LEU A 21 1.90 10.72 15.24
CA LEU A 21 2.79 9.71 15.84
C LEU A 21 3.06 8.52 14.87
N GLY A 22 2.20 8.32 13.87
CA GLY A 22 2.34 7.30 12.83
C GLY A 22 2.85 7.83 11.48
N ALA A 23 2.46 9.05 11.09
CA ALA A 23 2.66 9.54 9.72
C ALA A 23 4.02 10.20 9.47
N CYS A 24 4.59 10.91 10.45
CA CYS A 24 5.73 11.83 10.20
C CYS A 24 7.13 11.29 10.50
N ALA A 25 7.30 10.01 10.81
CA ALA A 25 8.64 9.52 11.13
C ALA A 25 9.41 9.02 9.91
N SER A 26 10.65 9.48 9.82
CA SER A 26 11.71 8.83 9.07
C SER A 26 11.96 7.42 9.64
N PRO A 27 12.27 6.41 8.80
CA PRO A 27 12.68 5.10 9.29
C PRO A 27 13.96 5.20 10.13
N PRO A 28 14.22 4.24 11.06
CA PRO A 28 15.42 4.24 11.86
C PRO A 28 16.67 4.08 10.99
N VAL A 29 17.74 4.78 11.36
CA VAL A 29 19.09 4.52 10.85
C VAL A 29 19.59 3.24 11.49
N SER A 30 19.78 2.17 10.71
CA SER A 30 20.51 1.01 11.22
C SER A 30 22.01 1.36 11.26
N ASP A 31 22.56 1.62 12.44
CA ASP A 31 24.01 1.71 12.69
C ASP A 31 24.67 0.31 12.61
N ALA A 32 24.48 -0.40 11.50
CA ALA A 32 25.21 -1.62 11.20
C ALA A 32 26.43 -1.27 10.33
N PRO A 33 27.68 -1.49 10.81
CA PRO A 33 28.85 -1.28 9.97
C PRO A 33 28.82 -2.26 8.80
N ALA A 34 28.83 -1.72 7.57
CA ALA A 34 28.94 -2.53 6.36
C ALA A 34 30.23 -3.37 6.39
N PRO A 35 30.19 -4.68 6.07
CA PRO A 35 31.40 -5.45 5.90
C PRO A 35 32.19 -4.90 4.70
N ALA A 36 33.49 -4.64 4.93
CA ALA A 36 34.40 -4.14 3.91
C ALA A 36 34.38 -5.03 2.66
N ALA A 37 33.95 -4.48 1.53
CA ALA A 37 34.06 -5.13 0.23
C ALA A 37 35.55 -5.18 -0.19
N ALA A 38 36.04 -6.37 -0.49
CA ALA A 38 37.36 -6.58 -1.08
C ALA A 38 37.40 -6.04 -2.54
N PRO A 39 38.54 -5.53 -3.01
CA PRO A 39 38.61 -4.89 -4.33
C PRO A 39 38.52 -5.92 -5.46
N ALA A 40 37.55 -5.74 -6.35
CA ALA A 40 37.51 -6.44 -7.63
C ALA A 40 38.59 -5.86 -8.55
N THR A 41 39.44 -6.72 -9.09
CA THR A 41 40.49 -6.37 -10.04
C THR A 41 39.88 -6.08 -11.42
N ALA A 42 40.21 -4.93 -11.98
CA ALA A 42 39.82 -4.54 -13.33
C ALA A 42 40.54 -5.42 -14.37
N GLY A 43 39.79 -6.32 -15.01
CA GLY A 43 40.22 -7.04 -16.21
C GLY A 43 39.69 -6.33 -17.46
N THR A 44 40.60 -5.89 -18.33
CA THR A 44 40.30 -5.29 -19.63
C THR A 44 39.66 -6.31 -20.58
N ALA A 45 38.39 -6.10 -20.95
CA ALA A 45 37.71 -6.90 -21.95
C ALA A 45 37.89 -6.29 -23.36
N THR A 46 38.62 -6.98 -24.23
CA THR A 46 38.57 -6.77 -25.68
C THR A 46 37.36 -7.51 -26.25
N ALA A 47 36.50 -6.79 -26.95
CA ALA A 47 35.35 -7.34 -27.67
C ALA A 47 35.80 -8.20 -28.87
N PRO A 48 35.15 -9.37 -29.13
CA PRO A 48 35.22 -10.01 -30.43
C PRO A 48 33.97 -9.77 -31.27
N ASP A 49 34.21 -9.74 -32.58
CA ASP A 49 33.30 -9.45 -33.68
C ASP A 49 31.97 -10.20 -33.67
N ALA A 50 30.94 -9.47 -34.11
CA ALA A 50 29.64 -9.97 -34.50
C ALA A 50 29.76 -10.99 -35.64
N ARG A 51 29.33 -12.23 -35.37
CA ARG A 51 28.88 -13.17 -36.40
C ARG A 51 27.41 -13.47 -36.17
N VAL A 52 26.65 -13.32 -37.25
CA VAL A 52 25.23 -13.64 -37.39
C VAL A 52 24.96 -15.04 -36.82
N ALA A 53 24.32 -15.09 -35.66
CA ALA A 53 23.77 -16.30 -35.07
C ALA A 53 22.25 -16.30 -35.32
N GLY A 54 21.74 -17.43 -35.81
CA GLY A 54 20.33 -17.62 -36.11
C GLY A 54 19.42 -17.42 -34.90
N THR A 55 18.13 -17.22 -35.19
CA THR A 55 17.03 -17.15 -34.23
C THR A 55 17.16 -18.24 -33.17
N PRO A 56 17.20 -17.91 -31.86
CA PRO A 56 17.27 -18.93 -30.82
C PRO A 56 16.03 -19.81 -30.86
N ASP A 57 16.24 -21.12 -30.81
CA ASP A 57 15.21 -22.13 -30.64
C ASP A 57 14.53 -21.94 -29.27
N ARG A 58 13.19 -21.85 -29.25
CA ARG A 58 12.36 -21.58 -28.05
C ARG A 58 12.35 -22.74 -27.04
N SER A 59 13.23 -23.73 -27.16
CA SER A 59 13.20 -24.99 -26.40
C SER A 59 14.20 -25.09 -25.23
N ALA A 60 14.77 -23.98 -24.73
CA ALA A 60 15.93 -24.02 -23.81
C ALA A 60 15.70 -23.58 -22.36
N ASN A 61 14.52 -23.09 -21.96
CA ASN A 61 14.21 -22.77 -20.55
C ASN A 61 13.09 -23.70 -20.04
N PRO A 62 13.38 -24.85 -19.42
CA PRO A 62 12.35 -25.66 -18.78
C PRO A 62 11.67 -24.86 -17.66
N PRO A 63 10.34 -25.00 -17.47
CA PRO A 63 9.64 -24.35 -16.37
C PRO A 63 10.14 -24.91 -15.03
N LEU A 64 10.48 -24.02 -14.09
CA LEU A 64 10.93 -24.47 -12.77
C LEU A 64 9.77 -24.68 -11.80
N ALA A 65 8.62 -24.04 -12.03
CA ALA A 65 7.42 -24.22 -11.24
C ALA A 65 6.15 -24.32 -12.10
N ILE A 66 5.17 -25.08 -11.60
CA ILE A 66 3.85 -25.27 -12.18
C ILE A 66 2.83 -24.99 -11.08
N VAL A 67 1.87 -24.12 -11.37
CA VAL A 67 0.77 -23.80 -10.47
C VAL A 67 -0.56 -24.23 -11.07
N THR A 68 -1.47 -24.74 -10.24
CA THR A 68 -2.84 -25.14 -10.61
C THR A 68 -3.81 -24.60 -9.58
N TYR A 69 -5.09 -24.50 -9.93
CA TYR A 69 -6.18 -24.35 -8.96
C TYR A 69 -7.35 -25.23 -9.38
N PRO A 70 -8.13 -25.76 -8.42
CA PRO A 70 -9.24 -26.64 -8.72
C PRO A 70 -10.53 -25.82 -8.93
N ALA A 71 -11.50 -26.38 -9.67
CA ALA A 71 -12.72 -25.67 -10.10
C ALA A 71 -13.64 -25.25 -8.94
N GLU A 72 -13.46 -25.84 -7.77
CA GLU A 72 -14.23 -25.55 -6.56
C GLU A 72 -13.89 -24.17 -5.96
N LEU A 73 -12.74 -23.56 -6.30
CA LEU A 73 -12.32 -22.28 -5.73
C LEU A 73 -12.77 -21.06 -6.52
N ALA A 74 -13.01 -21.21 -7.82
CA ALA A 74 -13.48 -20.12 -8.68
C ALA A 74 -14.23 -20.66 -9.89
N GLU A 75 -15.36 -20.02 -10.20
CA GLU A 75 -16.14 -20.31 -11.40
C GLU A 75 -15.52 -19.59 -12.60
N GLY A 76 -14.97 -20.36 -13.55
CA GLY A 76 -14.46 -19.84 -14.81
C GLY A 76 -12.99 -19.40 -14.77
N PRO A 77 -12.49 -18.85 -15.90
CA PRO A 77 -11.08 -18.50 -16.04
C PRO A 77 -10.69 -17.30 -15.16
N LEU A 78 -9.43 -17.27 -14.75
CA LEU A 78 -8.86 -16.19 -13.94
C LEU A 78 -7.87 -15.35 -14.76
N ASP A 79 -8.02 -14.03 -14.64
CA ASP A 79 -7.01 -13.07 -15.01
C ASP A 79 -6.33 -12.54 -13.74
N GLY A 80 -5.04 -12.22 -13.80
CA GLY A 80 -4.36 -11.64 -12.66
C GLY A 80 -2.86 -11.75 -12.70
N ARG A 81 -2.24 -11.47 -11.56
CA ARG A 81 -0.81 -11.71 -11.33
C ARG A 81 -0.63 -12.87 -10.37
N LEU A 82 -0.09 -13.96 -10.89
CA LEU A 82 0.29 -15.14 -10.11
C LEU A 82 1.64 -14.89 -9.43
N LEU A 83 1.63 -14.94 -8.11
CA LEU A 83 2.77 -14.75 -7.24
C LEU A 83 3.23 -16.09 -6.66
N LEU A 84 4.52 -16.36 -6.73
CA LEU A 84 5.19 -17.49 -6.10
C LEU A 84 6.18 -16.96 -5.06
N LEU A 85 6.02 -17.40 -3.82
CA LEU A 85 6.74 -16.89 -2.66
C LEU A 85 7.61 -17.97 -2.05
N PHE A 86 8.82 -17.60 -1.65
CA PHE A 86 9.77 -18.49 -0.99
C PHE A 86 10.28 -17.83 0.28
N SER A 87 10.12 -18.52 1.41
CA SER A 87 10.56 -18.05 2.72
C SER A 87 11.50 -19.04 3.36
N THR A 88 12.51 -18.55 4.07
CA THR A 88 13.39 -19.35 4.93
C THR A 88 12.89 -19.36 6.39
N LEU A 89 11.85 -18.60 6.72
CA LEU A 89 11.34 -18.45 8.08
C LEU A 89 10.46 -19.64 8.50
N GLU A 90 10.57 -20.05 9.76
CA GLU A 90 9.82 -21.20 10.29
C GLU A 90 8.36 -20.86 10.64
N GLU A 91 8.08 -19.63 11.04
CA GLU A 91 6.76 -19.17 11.48
C GLU A 91 6.11 -18.21 10.46
N GLY A 92 4.80 -17.99 10.58
CA GLY A 92 4.02 -17.12 9.67
C GLY A 92 3.77 -17.74 8.29
N GLU A 93 3.12 -17.01 7.38
CA GLU A 93 2.96 -17.41 5.98
C GLU A 93 3.85 -16.55 5.06
N PRO A 94 4.49 -17.14 4.02
CA PRO A 94 5.33 -16.39 3.09
C PRO A 94 4.69 -15.13 2.48
N ARG A 95 3.38 -15.13 2.19
CA ARG A 95 2.62 -13.96 1.69
C ARG A 95 2.65 -12.71 2.59
N PHE A 96 3.07 -12.84 3.85
CA PHE A 96 3.22 -11.74 4.80
C PHE A 96 4.67 -11.35 5.09
N GLN A 97 5.63 -11.91 4.35
CA GLN A 97 7.05 -11.84 4.73
C GLN A 97 7.94 -11.12 3.70
N VAL A 98 7.34 -10.56 2.64
CA VAL A 98 8.02 -9.69 1.69
C VAL A 98 7.97 -8.25 2.21
N SER A 99 9.10 -7.56 2.22
CA SER A 99 9.22 -6.17 2.67
C SER A 99 10.41 -5.47 2.02
N ASP A 100 10.57 -4.17 2.26
CA ASP A 100 11.71 -3.39 1.76
C ASP A 100 12.97 -3.54 2.64
N GLY A 101 12.87 -4.33 3.72
CA GLY A 101 13.93 -4.51 4.70
C GLY A 101 14.86 -5.69 4.40
N PRO A 102 16.04 -5.76 5.05
CA PRO A 102 17.00 -6.84 4.86
C PRO A 102 16.49 -8.22 5.28
N ARG A 103 15.36 -8.28 5.99
CA ARG A 103 14.68 -9.52 6.40
C ARG A 103 13.63 -10.01 5.40
N THR A 104 13.48 -9.33 4.26
CA THR A 104 12.52 -9.72 3.22
C THR A 104 12.73 -11.14 2.73
N GLN A 105 11.62 -11.78 2.35
CA GLN A 105 11.61 -13.06 1.66
C GLN A 105 11.48 -12.84 0.15
N TYR A 106 11.48 -13.93 -0.62
CA TYR A 106 11.48 -13.88 -2.09
C TYR A 106 10.07 -13.98 -2.65
N VAL A 107 9.78 -13.20 -3.69
CA VAL A 107 8.53 -13.26 -4.46
C VAL A 107 8.83 -13.16 -5.95
N PHE A 108 8.11 -13.94 -6.75
CA PHE A 108 8.18 -13.95 -8.21
C PHE A 108 6.77 -13.81 -8.76
N GLY A 109 6.56 -12.91 -9.72
CA GLY A 109 5.25 -12.65 -10.29
C GLY A 109 5.24 -12.88 -11.80
N THR A 110 4.20 -13.56 -12.29
CA THR A 110 3.89 -13.72 -13.71
C THR A 110 2.42 -13.38 -13.95
N ASP A 111 2.11 -12.73 -15.06
CA ASP A 111 0.73 -12.40 -15.41
C ASP A 111 0.06 -13.62 -16.04
N VAL A 112 -1.21 -13.84 -15.70
CA VAL A 112 -2.03 -14.93 -16.24
C VAL A 112 -3.29 -14.33 -16.86
N GLU A 113 -3.66 -14.84 -18.03
CA GLU A 113 -4.87 -14.44 -18.75
C GLU A 113 -5.66 -15.68 -19.15
N GLY A 114 -6.97 -15.66 -18.90
CA GLY A 114 -7.87 -16.74 -19.27
C GLY A 114 -7.53 -18.05 -18.55
N TRP A 115 -6.93 -18.03 -17.36
CA TRP A 115 -6.43 -19.23 -16.70
C TRP A 115 -7.57 -20.12 -16.24
N GLU A 116 -7.85 -21.19 -16.98
CA GLU A 116 -8.94 -22.14 -16.69
C GLU A 116 -8.65 -23.05 -15.48
N PRO A 117 -9.68 -23.47 -14.73
CA PRO A 117 -9.49 -24.37 -13.60
C PRO A 117 -8.91 -25.73 -14.02
N GLY A 118 -8.02 -26.27 -13.21
CA GLY A 118 -7.31 -27.54 -13.47
C GLY A 118 -6.23 -27.46 -14.56
N VAL A 119 -6.14 -26.35 -15.30
CA VAL A 119 -5.06 -26.10 -16.25
C VAL A 119 -3.82 -25.64 -15.48
N ALA A 120 -2.66 -26.15 -15.87
CA ALA A 120 -1.40 -25.82 -15.24
C ALA A 120 -0.81 -24.55 -15.87
N VAL A 121 -0.45 -23.56 -15.05
CA VAL A 121 0.36 -22.41 -15.45
C VAL A 121 1.81 -22.71 -15.13
N GLU A 122 2.66 -22.56 -16.15
CA GLU A 122 4.10 -22.72 -16.02
C GLU A 122 4.75 -21.37 -15.70
N VAL A 123 5.52 -21.33 -14.61
CA VAL A 123 6.30 -20.15 -14.22
C VAL A 123 7.72 -20.32 -14.78
N PRO A 124 8.15 -19.49 -15.76
CA PRO A 124 9.44 -19.64 -16.39
C PRO A 124 10.59 -19.35 -15.42
N ALA A 125 11.73 -19.99 -15.67
CA ALA A 125 12.94 -19.88 -14.86
C ALA A 125 13.58 -18.48 -14.90
N ARG A 126 13.57 -17.86 -16.09
CA ARG A 126 14.24 -16.61 -16.40
C ARG A 126 13.24 -15.57 -16.86
N THR A 127 13.50 -14.32 -16.50
CA THR A 127 12.81 -13.16 -17.02
C THR A 127 13.13 -13.01 -18.51
N ASP A 128 12.11 -13.02 -19.38
CA ASP A 128 12.26 -12.62 -20.77
C ASP A 128 11.58 -11.27 -20.99
N VAL A 129 12.38 -10.21 -21.02
CA VAL A 129 11.91 -8.82 -21.16
C VAL A 129 11.43 -8.54 -22.59
N ALA A 130 11.69 -9.42 -23.56
CA ALA A 130 11.45 -9.13 -24.98
C ALA A 130 9.99 -9.32 -25.44
N GLU A 131 9.15 -10.09 -24.74
CA GLU A 131 7.80 -10.44 -25.22
C GLU A 131 6.69 -10.35 -24.15
N GLY A 132 6.79 -9.47 -23.15
CA GLY A 132 5.67 -9.15 -22.24
C GLY A 132 5.19 -10.29 -21.30
N GLY A 133 5.76 -11.49 -21.40
CA GLY A 133 5.51 -12.66 -20.54
C GLY A 133 6.59 -12.86 -19.46
N SER A 134 7.18 -11.78 -18.96
CA SER A 134 8.32 -11.82 -18.06
C SER A 134 7.90 -12.13 -16.61
N THR A 135 8.38 -13.26 -16.07
CA THR A 135 8.40 -13.46 -14.61
C THR A 135 9.46 -12.56 -14.00
N PHE A 136 9.05 -11.63 -13.13
CA PHE A 136 9.96 -10.78 -12.37
C PHE A 136 9.95 -11.16 -10.90
N GLY A 137 11.13 -11.21 -10.30
CA GLY A 137 11.32 -11.49 -8.89
C GLY A 137 11.88 -10.33 -8.08
N TYR A 138 11.73 -10.46 -6.76
CA TYR A 138 12.35 -9.61 -5.75
C TYR A 138 12.77 -10.49 -4.54
N PRO A 139 13.93 -10.26 -3.92
CA PRO A 139 14.98 -9.30 -4.29
C PRO A 139 15.90 -9.77 -5.43
N VAL A 140 15.72 -10.99 -5.94
CA VAL A 140 16.44 -11.51 -7.11
C VAL A 140 15.52 -11.51 -8.33
N GLU A 141 16.03 -11.13 -9.49
CA GLU A 141 15.22 -10.84 -10.67
C GLU A 141 14.56 -12.08 -11.28
N SER A 142 15.26 -13.21 -11.29
CA SER A 142 14.78 -14.46 -11.90
C SER A 142 14.71 -15.61 -10.90
N LEU A 143 13.77 -16.52 -11.13
CA LEU A 143 13.61 -17.73 -10.33
C LEU A 143 14.85 -18.65 -10.42
N ALA A 144 15.56 -18.61 -11.55
CA ALA A 144 16.85 -19.28 -11.76
C ALA A 144 17.97 -18.75 -10.85
N ASP A 145 17.87 -17.50 -10.38
CA ASP A 145 18.86 -16.86 -9.52
C ASP A 145 18.58 -17.08 -8.03
N LEU A 146 17.44 -17.68 -7.68
CA LEU A 146 17.12 -18.04 -6.30
C LEU A 146 18.12 -19.09 -5.79
N PRO A 147 18.88 -18.82 -4.72
CA PRO A 147 19.90 -19.74 -4.24
C PRO A 147 19.33 -21.14 -3.94
N PRO A 148 20.09 -22.22 -4.17
CA PRO A 148 19.71 -23.54 -3.69
C PRO A 148 19.53 -23.56 -2.18
N GLY A 149 18.48 -24.21 -1.69
CA GLY A 149 18.19 -24.26 -0.27
C GLY A 149 16.81 -24.81 0.06
N ARG A 150 16.51 -24.89 1.36
CA ARG A 150 15.22 -25.32 1.87
C ARG A 150 14.32 -24.10 2.10
N TYR A 151 13.14 -24.10 1.49
CA TYR A 151 12.20 -22.97 1.56
C TYR A 151 10.78 -23.43 1.88
N ARG A 152 10.01 -22.59 2.58
CA ARG A 152 8.55 -22.65 2.59
C ARG A 152 8.03 -21.91 1.37
N VAL A 153 7.38 -22.66 0.49
CA VAL A 153 6.81 -22.16 -0.74
C VAL A 153 5.31 -21.91 -0.56
N GLN A 154 4.84 -20.80 -1.10
CA GLN A 154 3.43 -20.47 -1.20
C GLN A 154 3.14 -19.83 -2.56
N ALA A 155 1.98 -20.11 -3.15
CA ALA A 155 1.49 -19.38 -4.32
C ALA A 155 0.22 -18.60 -3.96
N LEU A 156 0.01 -17.46 -4.62
CA LEU A 156 -1.17 -16.63 -4.50
C LEU A 156 -1.43 -15.94 -5.84
N ILE A 157 -2.69 -15.86 -6.29
CA ILE A 157 -3.06 -15.03 -7.44
C ILE A 157 -3.74 -13.75 -6.97
N ASN A 158 -3.19 -12.60 -7.38
CA ASN A 158 -3.86 -11.31 -7.27
C ASN A 158 -4.77 -11.13 -8.49
N ARG A 159 -6.06 -11.34 -8.30
CA ARG A 159 -7.04 -11.43 -9.40
C ARG A 159 -7.35 -10.06 -9.98
N TYR A 160 -7.41 -9.98 -11.30
CA TYR A 160 -7.71 -8.76 -12.04
C TYR A 160 -9.11 -8.79 -12.63
N GLU A 161 -9.70 -7.61 -12.75
CA GLU A 161 -10.91 -7.32 -13.49
C GLU A 161 -10.58 -6.37 -14.65
N THR A 162 -11.43 -6.36 -15.68
CA THR A 162 -11.30 -5.44 -16.81
C THR A 162 -12.12 -4.18 -16.54
N PHE A 163 -11.45 -3.04 -16.48
CA PHE A 163 -12.03 -1.71 -16.32
C PHE A 163 -12.08 -1.00 -17.67
N HIS A 164 -13.22 -0.36 -17.96
CA HIS A 164 -13.44 0.43 -19.16
C HIS A 164 -13.59 1.89 -18.76
N LEU A 165 -12.48 2.63 -18.80
CA LEU A 165 -12.43 3.99 -18.28
C LEU A 165 -13.15 4.95 -19.24
N ALA A 166 -13.74 6.02 -18.69
CA ALA A 166 -14.45 7.05 -19.46
C ALA A 166 -13.55 7.80 -20.46
N ASP A 167 -12.23 7.79 -20.25
CA ASP A 167 -11.26 8.35 -21.19
C ASP A 167 -10.86 7.41 -22.34
N GLY A 168 -11.50 6.23 -22.41
CA GLY A 168 -11.30 5.23 -23.46
C GLY A 168 -10.21 4.21 -23.18
N ARG A 169 -9.49 4.29 -22.07
CA ARG A 169 -8.53 3.26 -21.65
C ARG A 169 -9.27 1.98 -21.22
N VAL A 170 -8.72 0.83 -21.59
CA VAL A 170 -9.16 -0.49 -21.11
C VAL A 170 -8.02 -1.14 -20.36
N LEU A 171 -8.22 -1.44 -19.09
CA LEU A 171 -7.16 -1.84 -18.17
C LEU A 171 -7.57 -3.12 -17.42
N LYS A 172 -6.64 -4.05 -17.23
CA LYS A 172 -6.80 -5.16 -16.30
C LYS A 172 -6.11 -4.81 -14.99
N LEU A 173 -6.86 -4.67 -13.91
CA LEU A 173 -6.37 -4.22 -12.62
C LEU A 173 -6.98 -5.02 -11.47
N PRO A 174 -6.30 -5.12 -10.32
CA PRO A 174 -6.90 -5.72 -9.14
C PRO A 174 -7.95 -4.76 -8.52
N PRO A 175 -9.23 -5.13 -8.43
CA PRO A 175 -10.23 -4.29 -7.78
C PRO A 175 -9.91 -4.14 -6.29
N ASP A 176 -10.26 -3.00 -5.68
CA ASP A 176 -10.27 -2.90 -4.22
C ASP A 176 -11.40 -3.75 -3.65
N ARG A 177 -11.12 -4.46 -2.55
CA ARG A 177 -12.07 -5.35 -1.86
C ARG A 177 -12.12 -5.04 -0.36
N GLY A 178 -11.81 -3.79 0.04
CA GLY A 178 -11.85 -3.33 1.43
C GLY A 178 -10.58 -3.58 2.25
N GLU A 179 -9.49 -4.00 1.61
CA GLU A 179 -8.19 -4.25 2.24
C GLU A 179 -7.15 -3.15 2.01
N GLY A 180 -7.49 -2.10 1.25
CA GLY A 180 -6.58 -1.01 0.91
C GLY A 180 -5.44 -1.48 -0.01
N GLN A 181 -5.78 -2.21 -1.08
CA GLN A 181 -4.82 -2.74 -2.06
C GLN A 181 -3.69 -3.64 -1.52
N GLN A 182 -3.88 -4.24 -0.34
CA GLN A 182 -3.01 -5.29 0.19
C GLN A 182 -3.29 -6.64 -0.50
N TRP A 183 -2.64 -6.89 -1.62
CA TRP A 183 -2.80 -8.10 -2.45
C TRP A 183 -2.75 -9.43 -1.67
N ASN A 184 -1.99 -9.49 -0.57
CA ASN A 184 -1.82 -10.69 0.27
C ASN A 184 -3.02 -10.98 1.17
N ARG A 185 -3.94 -10.03 1.31
CA ARG A 185 -5.17 -10.10 2.12
C ARG A 185 -6.44 -9.75 1.35
N LYS A 186 -6.35 -9.47 0.05
CA LYS A 186 -7.48 -9.12 -0.80
C LYS A 186 -8.50 -10.25 -0.88
N PRO A 187 -9.74 -10.05 -0.40
CA PRO A 187 -10.81 -11.04 -0.49
C PRO A 187 -10.98 -11.63 -1.89
N GLY A 188 -11.26 -12.93 -1.94
CA GLY A 188 -11.48 -13.66 -3.20
C GLY A 188 -10.20 -14.04 -3.96
N ASN A 189 -9.02 -13.55 -3.56
CA ASN A 189 -7.76 -14.09 -4.08
C ASN A 189 -7.58 -15.54 -3.66
N LEU A 190 -6.99 -16.36 -4.54
CA LEU A 190 -6.71 -17.76 -4.26
C LEU A 190 -5.27 -17.92 -3.80
N TYR A 191 -5.02 -18.81 -2.84
CA TYR A 191 -3.68 -19.09 -2.35
C TYR A 191 -3.48 -20.56 -1.98
N SER A 192 -2.22 -20.99 -1.87
CA SER A 192 -1.86 -22.33 -1.40
C SER A 192 -1.49 -22.32 0.08
N VAL A 193 -1.72 -23.44 0.77
CA VAL A 193 -1.09 -23.67 2.08
C VAL A 193 0.44 -23.74 1.91
N PRO A 194 1.24 -23.09 2.79
CA PRO A 194 2.69 -23.14 2.67
C PRO A 194 3.26 -24.55 2.87
N ALA A 195 4.23 -24.95 2.05
CA ALA A 195 4.89 -26.26 2.14
C ALA A 195 6.42 -26.17 2.03
N TRP A 196 7.14 -27.02 2.75
CA TRP A 196 8.60 -27.10 2.66
C TRP A 196 9.05 -27.79 1.36
N VAL A 197 10.01 -27.19 0.68
CA VAL A 197 10.61 -27.66 -0.58
C VAL A 197 12.12 -27.52 -0.51
N GLU A 198 12.83 -28.53 -1.01
CA GLU A 198 14.26 -28.43 -1.33
C GLU A 198 14.40 -27.89 -2.76
N TRP A 199 14.88 -26.65 -2.88
CA TRP A 199 15.03 -25.93 -4.14
C TRP A 199 16.48 -25.98 -4.65
N ASP A 200 16.67 -26.24 -5.95
CA ASP A 200 17.96 -26.07 -6.63
C ASP A 200 17.72 -25.77 -8.12
N PRO A 201 17.88 -24.51 -8.57
CA PRO A 201 17.54 -24.11 -9.94
C PRO A 201 18.52 -24.71 -10.97
N ARG A 202 19.72 -25.11 -10.55
CA ARG A 202 20.78 -25.62 -11.43
C ARG A 202 20.55 -27.06 -11.87
N ARG A 203 19.65 -27.79 -11.21
CA ARG A 203 19.31 -29.15 -11.65
C ARG A 203 18.61 -29.14 -13.02
N ALA A 204 17.99 -28.03 -13.42
CA ALA A 204 17.28 -27.89 -14.68
C ALA A 204 18.19 -27.58 -15.88
N GLU A 205 19.42 -27.09 -15.66
CA GLU A 205 20.28 -26.55 -16.72
C GLU A 205 21.46 -27.46 -17.14
N ALA A 206 21.62 -28.68 -16.62
CA ALA A 206 22.79 -29.53 -16.92
C ALA A 206 22.76 -30.09 -18.37
N PRO A 207 23.66 -29.67 -19.28
CA PRO A 207 23.71 -30.18 -20.65
C PRO A 207 24.30 -31.60 -20.65
N GLY A 208 23.48 -32.60 -20.99
CA GLY A 208 23.87 -34.01 -21.00
C GLY A 208 23.01 -34.95 -20.15
N ALA A 209 22.04 -34.43 -19.40
CA ALA A 209 21.04 -35.23 -18.67
C ALA A 209 19.92 -35.76 -19.58
N ALA A 210 20.27 -36.36 -20.71
CA ALA A 210 19.36 -37.17 -21.52
C ALA A 210 19.51 -38.66 -21.16
N ALA A 211 19.35 -39.00 -19.88
CA ALA A 211 19.19 -40.37 -19.39
C ALA A 211 18.79 -40.35 -17.90
N ALA A 212 17.53 -40.68 -17.60
CA ALA A 212 16.95 -40.86 -16.26
C ALA A 212 16.97 -39.64 -15.30
N GLY A 213 15.85 -38.91 -15.25
CA GLY A 213 15.51 -38.04 -14.12
C GLY A 213 15.83 -36.55 -14.28
N SER A 214 15.27 -35.89 -15.30
CA SER A 214 15.07 -34.44 -15.25
C SER A 214 14.40 -34.06 -13.92
N PRO A 215 14.85 -33.02 -13.19
CA PRO A 215 14.18 -32.64 -11.95
C PRO A 215 12.74 -32.24 -12.28
N ALA A 216 11.78 -32.85 -11.59
CA ALA A 216 10.39 -32.48 -11.75
C ALA A 216 10.22 -30.99 -11.36
N PRO A 217 9.44 -30.21 -12.13
CA PRO A 217 9.12 -28.84 -11.74
C PRO A 217 8.44 -28.82 -10.37
N LEU A 218 8.68 -27.76 -9.60
CA LEU A 218 7.96 -27.48 -8.36
C LEU A 218 6.46 -27.40 -8.68
N ARG A 219 5.64 -28.23 -8.05
CA ARG A 219 4.18 -28.21 -8.24
C ARG A 219 3.50 -27.59 -7.04
N VAL A 220 2.71 -26.56 -7.26
CA VAL A 220 1.90 -25.89 -6.23
C VAL A 220 0.45 -25.88 -6.68
N ALA A 221 -0.47 -26.17 -5.77
CA ALA A 221 -1.90 -26.03 -6.01
C ALA A 221 -2.45 -24.94 -5.10
N LEU A 222 -3.21 -24.01 -5.65
CA LEU A 222 -4.02 -23.08 -4.86
C LEU A 222 -5.18 -23.90 -4.26
N THR A 223 -5.40 -23.76 -2.96
CA THR A 223 -6.35 -24.59 -2.21
C THR A 223 -7.30 -23.79 -1.34
N GLU A 224 -6.99 -22.52 -1.09
CA GLU A 224 -7.72 -21.65 -0.18
C GLU A 224 -8.15 -20.35 -0.89
N VAL A 225 -9.21 -19.74 -0.36
CA VAL A 225 -9.70 -18.42 -0.77
C VAL A 225 -9.46 -17.45 0.38
N VAL A 226 -8.93 -16.25 0.09
CA VAL A 226 -8.87 -15.18 1.09
C VAL A 226 -10.30 -14.77 1.45
N PRO A 227 -10.69 -14.81 2.74
CA PRO A 227 -12.05 -14.53 3.15
C PRO A 227 -12.42 -13.06 2.97
N GLU A 228 -13.73 -12.78 2.93
CA GLU A 228 -14.26 -11.42 3.01
C GLU A 228 -13.85 -10.74 4.32
N ILE A 229 -13.63 -9.43 4.24
CA ILE A 229 -13.32 -8.61 5.41
C ILE A 229 -14.64 -8.21 6.06
N GLU A 230 -14.78 -8.55 7.34
CA GLU A 230 -15.90 -8.10 8.15
C GLU A 230 -15.79 -6.58 8.35
N PRO A 231 -16.80 -5.79 8.02
CA PRO A 231 -16.76 -4.36 8.27
C PRO A 231 -16.84 -4.09 9.78
N PRO A 232 -16.13 -3.06 10.29
CA PRO A 232 -16.27 -2.64 11.69
C PRO A 232 -17.73 -2.25 12.02
N GLU A 233 -18.14 -2.54 13.25
CA GLU A 233 -19.47 -2.19 13.75
C GLU A 233 -19.54 -0.72 14.19
N ASP A 234 -20.68 -0.08 13.96
CA ASP A 234 -20.95 1.23 14.53
C ASP A 234 -20.95 1.17 16.07
N THR A 235 -20.32 2.17 16.68
CA THR A 235 -20.37 2.39 18.14
C THR A 235 -21.21 3.61 18.46
N GLU A 236 -21.34 3.97 19.74
CA GLU A 236 -21.92 5.26 20.13
C GLU A 236 -21.19 6.45 19.48
N TRP A 237 -19.88 6.35 19.30
CA TRP A 237 -19.00 7.45 18.91
C TRP A 237 -18.58 7.41 17.44
N VAL A 238 -18.32 6.22 16.91
CA VAL A 238 -17.76 6.01 15.57
C VAL A 238 -18.82 5.39 14.69
N LYS A 239 -19.03 5.99 13.51
CA LYS A 239 -19.99 5.55 12.50
C LYS A 239 -19.28 5.26 11.18
N HIS A 240 -19.73 4.25 10.47
CA HIS A 240 -19.12 3.82 9.21
C HIS A 240 -20.04 4.18 8.04
N VAL A 241 -19.48 4.92 7.09
CA VAL A 241 -20.18 5.31 5.87
C VAL A 241 -19.53 4.62 4.69
N ARG A 242 -20.37 4.09 3.80
CA ARG A 242 -19.98 3.64 2.46
C ARG A 242 -21.07 4.03 1.49
N ILE A 243 -20.71 4.75 0.43
CA ILE A 243 -21.61 5.17 -0.65
C ILE A 243 -21.07 4.70 -1.99
N ARG A 244 -21.97 4.41 -2.93
CA ARG A 244 -21.61 4.32 -4.34
C ARG A 244 -21.36 5.74 -4.84
N SER A 245 -20.22 5.98 -5.48
CA SER A 245 -19.89 7.26 -6.10
C SER A 245 -20.35 7.24 -7.55
N GLU A 246 -21.21 8.18 -7.96
CA GLU A 246 -21.64 8.26 -9.36
C GLU A 246 -20.49 8.71 -10.24
N LEU A 247 -19.76 9.75 -9.82
CA LEU A 247 -18.62 10.31 -10.54
C LEU A 247 -17.52 9.28 -10.78
N LEU A 248 -17.17 8.48 -9.78
CA LEU A 248 -16.16 7.44 -9.93
C LEU A 248 -16.70 6.24 -10.72
N SER A 249 -17.97 5.87 -10.53
CA SER A 249 -18.53 4.74 -11.27
C SER A 249 -18.62 5.04 -12.77
N GLU A 250 -18.96 6.27 -13.13
CA GLU A 250 -18.92 6.74 -14.52
C GLU A 250 -17.50 6.70 -15.07
N PHE A 251 -16.51 7.20 -14.31
CA PHE A 251 -15.12 7.20 -14.76
C PHE A 251 -14.54 5.79 -14.95
N TRP A 252 -14.79 4.86 -14.03
CA TRP A 252 -14.21 3.51 -14.06
C TRP A 252 -15.01 2.51 -14.91
N GLY A 253 -16.23 2.87 -15.31
CA GLY A 253 -17.12 2.02 -16.09
C GLY A 253 -17.72 0.85 -15.29
N THR A 254 -17.61 0.88 -13.97
CA THR A 254 -18.13 -0.13 -13.03
C THR A 254 -18.47 0.54 -11.71
N ASP A 255 -19.20 -0.13 -10.83
CA ASP A 255 -19.58 0.42 -9.54
C ASP A 255 -18.36 0.65 -8.65
N MET A 256 -18.13 1.92 -8.31
CA MET A 256 -17.06 2.37 -7.42
C MET A 256 -17.67 2.95 -6.14
N TYR A 257 -16.95 2.78 -5.03
CA TYR A 257 -17.44 3.16 -3.71
C TYR A 257 -16.42 4.06 -2.99
N LEU A 258 -16.96 5.01 -2.23
CA LEU A 258 -16.23 5.80 -1.26
C LEU A 258 -16.74 5.48 0.14
N GLY A 259 -15.88 5.64 1.13
CA GLY A 259 -16.26 5.50 2.52
C GLY A 259 -15.65 6.56 3.42
N ALA A 260 -16.11 6.57 4.67
CA ALA A 260 -15.45 7.31 5.73
C ALA A 260 -15.82 6.72 7.09
N HIS A 261 -14.92 6.89 8.05
CA HIS A 261 -15.21 6.68 9.46
C HIS A 261 -15.48 8.02 10.12
N VAL A 262 -16.61 8.14 10.79
CA VAL A 262 -17.12 9.41 11.34
C VAL A 262 -17.07 9.36 12.85
N LEU A 263 -16.24 10.20 13.47
CA LEU A 263 -16.25 10.42 14.91
C LEU A 263 -17.27 11.52 15.26
N LEU A 264 -18.23 11.15 16.10
CA LEU A 264 -19.29 12.03 16.57
C LEU A 264 -18.83 12.89 17.77
N PRO A 265 -19.33 14.14 17.87
CA PRO A 265 -19.08 14.98 19.03
C PRO A 265 -19.83 14.49 20.27
N ALA A 266 -19.31 14.78 21.46
CA ALA A 266 -20.05 14.55 22.69
C ALA A 266 -21.34 15.39 22.74
N GLY A 267 -22.44 14.77 23.17
CA GLY A 267 -23.77 15.38 23.18
C GLY A 267 -24.55 15.26 21.86
N PHE A 268 -24.06 14.44 20.90
CA PHE A 268 -24.66 14.35 19.57
C PHE A 268 -26.14 13.99 19.62
N ASP A 269 -26.50 12.92 20.33
CA ASP A 269 -27.89 12.43 20.42
C ASP A 269 -28.76 13.31 21.35
N GLU A 270 -28.16 13.96 22.33
CA GLU A 270 -28.83 14.86 23.27
C GLU A 270 -29.17 16.24 22.67
N GLU A 271 -28.44 16.67 21.63
CA GLU A 271 -28.60 17.97 20.97
C GLU A 271 -29.05 17.80 19.49
N PRO A 272 -30.29 17.31 19.20
CA PRO A 272 -30.71 16.93 17.85
C PRO A 272 -30.79 18.11 16.86
N ASP A 273 -30.96 19.34 17.35
CA ASP A 273 -31.01 20.55 16.51
C ASP A 273 -29.63 21.15 16.24
N ARG A 274 -28.57 20.66 16.92
CA ARG A 274 -27.22 21.19 16.78
C ARG A 274 -26.61 20.69 15.48
N ARG A 275 -25.94 21.61 14.77
CA ARG A 275 -25.13 21.33 13.59
C ARG A 275 -23.65 21.56 13.87
N TYR A 276 -22.80 20.83 13.18
CA TYR A 276 -21.38 20.73 13.50
C TYR A 276 -20.49 21.10 12.31
N PRO A 277 -19.36 21.82 12.55
CA PRO A 277 -18.28 21.87 11.57
C PRO A 277 -17.64 20.48 11.44
N ILE A 278 -16.84 20.29 10.38
CA ILE A 278 -16.20 19.01 10.07
C ILE A 278 -14.70 19.16 9.90
N ALA A 279 -13.92 18.30 10.55
CA ALA A 279 -12.52 18.06 10.24
C ALA A 279 -12.42 16.83 9.33
N VAL A 280 -11.88 17.03 8.14
CA VAL A 280 -11.65 16.01 7.13
C VAL A 280 -10.20 15.58 7.23
N PHE A 281 -10.00 14.34 7.64
CA PHE A 281 -8.70 13.70 7.69
C PHE A 281 -8.43 13.02 6.34
N HIS A 282 -7.45 13.55 5.65
CA HIS A 282 -6.79 12.88 4.55
C HIS A 282 -5.66 12.01 5.11
N GLY A 283 -5.75 10.72 4.87
CA GLY A 283 -4.83 9.70 5.40
C GLY A 283 -4.71 8.53 4.43
N HIS A 284 -4.00 7.49 4.88
CA HIS A 284 -3.99 6.20 4.19
C HIS A 284 -5.27 5.41 4.50
N PHE A 285 -5.53 4.29 3.81
CA PHE A 285 -6.70 3.45 4.05
C PHE A 285 -6.78 2.93 5.51
N PRO A 286 -7.77 3.37 6.32
CA PRO A 286 -8.03 2.74 7.62
C PRO A 286 -8.94 1.51 7.47
N TYR A 287 -8.83 0.59 8.43
CA TYR A 287 -9.88 -0.42 8.66
C TYR A 287 -11.04 0.11 9.52
N ASP A 288 -10.72 0.95 10.51
CA ASP A 288 -11.65 1.60 11.46
C ASP A 288 -11.00 2.94 11.92
N PHE A 289 -11.75 3.81 12.59
CA PHE A 289 -11.30 5.12 13.05
C PHE A 289 -10.10 5.01 14.00
N GLY A 290 -8.94 5.47 13.54
CA GLY A 290 -7.69 5.37 14.29
C GLY A 290 -7.61 6.29 15.52
N GLY A 291 -6.79 5.92 16.50
CA GLY A 291 -6.43 6.83 17.61
C GLY A 291 -7.57 7.16 18.58
N TRP A 292 -8.63 6.34 18.63
CA TRP A 292 -9.79 6.55 19.50
C TRP A 292 -10.00 5.36 20.46
N ARG A 293 -10.28 5.64 21.74
CA ARG A 293 -10.73 4.62 22.70
C ARG A 293 -11.46 5.22 23.89
N THR A 294 -12.49 4.52 24.37
CA THR A 294 -13.32 4.96 25.50
C THR A 294 -12.92 4.35 26.84
N THR A 295 -12.01 3.37 26.83
CA THR A 295 -11.51 2.69 28.03
C THR A 295 -10.07 3.09 28.35
N PRO A 296 -9.71 3.20 29.65
CA PRO A 296 -8.32 3.43 30.04
C PRO A 296 -7.38 2.36 29.46
N PRO A 297 -6.15 2.73 29.04
CA PRO A 297 -5.14 1.76 28.61
C PRO A 297 -4.85 0.73 29.70
N ASP A 298 -4.62 -0.52 29.28
CA ASP A 298 -4.15 -1.57 30.19
C ASP A 298 -2.68 -1.28 30.58
N PRO A 299 -2.39 -1.01 31.87
CA PRO A 299 -1.03 -0.72 32.33
C PRO A 299 -0.08 -1.92 32.18
N ASP A 300 -0.63 -3.14 32.09
CA ASP A 300 0.11 -4.39 32.02
C ASP A 300 0.25 -4.93 30.59
N ALA A 301 -0.36 -4.28 29.59
CA ALA A 301 -0.31 -4.69 28.19
C ALA A 301 1.14 -4.92 27.72
N PRO A 302 1.50 -6.04 27.07
CA PRO A 302 2.88 -6.31 26.71
C PRO A 302 3.45 -5.18 25.83
N CYS A 303 4.69 -4.77 26.09
CA CYS A 303 5.36 -3.74 25.31
C CYS A 303 5.65 -4.25 23.90
N VAL A 304 5.16 -3.50 22.90
CA VAL A 304 5.49 -3.71 21.50
C VAL A 304 6.42 -2.58 21.06
N TYR A 305 7.63 -2.95 20.65
CA TYR A 305 8.59 -2.02 20.07
C TYR A 305 8.21 -1.72 18.62
N SER A 306 8.28 -0.45 18.23
CA SER A 306 8.19 -0.07 16.82
C SER A 306 9.58 0.09 16.24
N GLU A 307 9.95 -0.79 15.31
CA GLU A 307 11.17 -0.65 14.50
C GLU A 307 11.10 0.66 13.71
N ARG A 308 9.96 0.97 13.06
CA ARG A 308 9.77 2.19 12.26
C ARG A 308 10.07 3.49 13.03
N PHE A 309 9.71 3.55 14.31
CA PHE A 309 9.85 4.76 15.13
C PHE A 309 11.03 4.70 16.10
N ASP A 310 11.77 3.59 16.11
CA ASP A 310 12.71 3.25 17.17
C ASP A 310 12.15 3.53 18.58
N TRP A 311 10.90 3.13 18.80
CA TRP A 311 10.13 3.56 19.97
C TRP A 311 9.72 2.36 20.84
N PRO A 312 10.25 2.22 22.07
CA PRO A 312 9.88 1.15 22.97
C PRO A 312 8.46 1.33 23.52
N CYS A 313 7.71 0.22 23.64
CA CYS A 313 6.33 0.22 24.13
C CYS A 313 5.42 1.19 23.35
N TYR A 314 5.62 1.31 22.03
CA TYR A 314 4.90 2.25 21.16
C TYR A 314 3.38 2.07 21.23
N ASN A 315 2.91 0.82 21.32
CA ASN A 315 1.51 0.51 21.55
C ASN A 315 0.95 1.21 22.80
N ARG A 316 1.68 1.19 23.93
CA ARG A 316 1.24 1.86 25.17
C ARG A 316 1.17 3.38 25.02
N THR A 317 2.03 3.96 24.19
CA THR A 317 1.96 5.39 23.85
C THR A 317 0.71 5.70 23.01
N GLN A 318 0.39 4.87 22.02
CA GLN A 318 -0.78 5.02 21.13
C GLN A 318 -2.12 4.93 21.89
N ASP A 319 -2.48 3.77 22.45
CA ASP A 319 -2.44 3.70 23.89
C ASP A 319 -3.13 4.82 24.68
N SER A 320 -2.24 5.46 25.43
CA SER A 320 -2.49 6.62 26.28
C SER A 320 -2.97 7.83 25.49
N ALA A 321 -2.44 8.07 24.29
CA ALA A 321 -2.83 9.21 23.46
C ALA A 321 -4.29 9.11 22.99
N ALA A 322 -4.73 7.91 22.58
CA ALA A 322 -6.10 7.66 22.15
C ALA A 322 -7.11 7.84 23.29
N TYR A 323 -6.77 7.40 24.51
CA TYR A 323 -7.63 7.62 25.67
C TYR A 323 -7.64 9.09 26.10
N ALA A 324 -6.48 9.77 26.05
CA ALA A 324 -6.41 11.20 26.31
C ALA A 324 -7.26 12.00 25.32
N LEU A 325 -7.27 11.62 24.04
CA LEU A 325 -8.16 12.21 23.04
C LEU A 325 -9.63 12.04 23.45
N TYR A 326 -10.06 10.84 23.85
CA TYR A 326 -11.43 10.63 24.33
C TYR A 326 -11.78 11.50 25.54
N GLN A 327 -10.89 11.60 26.52
CA GLN A 327 -11.12 12.42 27.72
C GLN A 327 -11.28 13.91 27.37
N GLU A 328 -10.42 14.41 26.47
CA GLU A 328 -10.48 15.79 26.03
C GLU A 328 -11.73 16.04 25.15
N TRP A 329 -12.00 15.16 24.18
CA TRP A 329 -13.13 15.23 23.25
C TRP A 329 -14.49 15.27 23.96
N THR A 330 -14.61 14.50 25.04
CA THR A 330 -15.81 14.43 25.87
C THR A 330 -15.88 15.48 26.98
N SER A 331 -14.82 16.27 27.18
CA SER A 331 -14.81 17.31 28.20
C SER A 331 -15.84 18.41 27.89
N PRO A 332 -16.39 19.10 28.92
CA PRO A 332 -17.38 20.16 28.70
C PRO A 332 -16.88 21.35 27.88
N ASP A 333 -15.59 21.63 27.93
CA ASP A 333 -14.99 22.82 27.32
C ASP A 333 -14.49 22.60 25.89
N PHE A 334 -14.46 21.35 25.42
CA PHE A 334 -13.97 21.01 24.09
C PHE A 334 -14.96 21.41 22.98
N PRO A 335 -14.50 22.03 21.87
CA PRO A 335 -15.37 22.35 20.74
C PRO A 335 -16.01 21.11 20.12
N ARG A 336 -17.33 21.15 19.88
CA ARG A 336 -18.03 20.04 19.21
C ARG A 336 -17.93 20.16 17.71
N MET A 337 -17.44 19.11 17.08
CA MET A 337 -17.30 18.99 15.63
C MET A 337 -17.38 17.52 15.22
N LEU A 338 -17.61 17.26 13.93
CA LEU A 338 -17.41 15.95 13.33
C LEU A 338 -15.94 15.79 12.95
N VAL A 339 -15.42 14.57 13.02
CA VAL A 339 -14.19 14.19 12.32
C VAL A 339 -14.52 13.09 11.34
N ILE A 340 -13.99 13.17 10.13
CA ILE A 340 -14.07 12.07 9.17
C ILE A 340 -12.68 11.62 8.77
N GLU A 341 -12.47 10.32 8.77
CA GLU A 341 -11.31 9.66 8.17
C GLU A 341 -11.76 9.02 6.85
N VAL A 342 -11.27 9.55 5.74
CA VAL A 342 -11.77 9.20 4.41
C VAL A 342 -11.20 7.84 3.98
N GLN A 343 -12.05 6.98 3.42
CA GLN A 343 -11.65 5.76 2.72
C GLN A 343 -11.83 5.95 1.22
N HIS A 344 -10.71 6.01 0.49
CA HIS A 344 -10.70 6.30 -0.94
C HIS A 344 -9.66 5.48 -1.70
N ALA A 345 -9.47 4.23 -1.27
CA ALA A 345 -8.70 3.25 -2.03
C ALA A 345 -9.23 3.09 -3.46
N ASN A 346 -8.33 2.71 -4.36
CA ASN A 346 -8.61 2.54 -5.79
C ASN A 346 -7.86 1.30 -6.31
N PRO A 347 -8.04 0.88 -7.56
CA PRO A 347 -7.37 -0.31 -8.09
C PRO A 347 -5.83 -0.30 -8.10
N TYR A 348 -5.19 0.86 -7.86
CA TYR A 348 -3.73 0.99 -7.82
C TYR A 348 -3.17 1.12 -6.40
N TYR A 349 -3.85 1.85 -5.53
CA TYR A 349 -3.31 2.32 -4.25
C TYR A 349 -4.36 2.29 -3.13
N ASP A 350 -3.89 2.30 -1.89
CA ASP A 350 -4.71 2.39 -0.68
C ASP A 350 -5.31 3.80 -0.49
N ASP A 351 -4.68 4.81 -1.05
CA ASP A 351 -5.22 6.16 -1.20
C ASP A 351 -5.28 6.59 -2.67
N SER A 352 -6.03 7.64 -3.00
CA SER A 352 -6.19 8.12 -4.39
C SER A 352 -5.45 9.42 -4.68
N TYR A 353 -4.61 9.89 -3.76
CA TYR A 353 -4.04 11.23 -3.77
C TYR A 353 -5.11 12.34 -3.79
N ALA A 354 -6.37 12.04 -3.50
CA ALA A 354 -7.51 12.95 -3.44
C ALA A 354 -7.80 13.84 -4.67
N VAL A 355 -6.90 14.13 -5.62
CA VAL A 355 -7.06 15.18 -6.65
C VAL A 355 -6.46 14.82 -8.02
N THR A 356 -6.17 13.55 -8.27
CA THR A 356 -5.54 13.11 -9.52
C THR A 356 -6.52 12.90 -10.66
N THR A 357 -6.20 13.38 -11.86
CA THR A 357 -7.02 13.13 -13.06
C THR A 357 -6.81 11.74 -13.65
N ASN A 358 -5.71 11.06 -13.29
CA ASN A 358 -5.36 9.77 -13.89
C ASN A 358 -6.22 8.61 -13.38
N LEU A 359 -6.79 8.76 -12.17
CA LEU A 359 -7.57 7.74 -11.45
C LEU A 359 -9.08 8.09 -11.37
N GLY A 360 -9.50 9.15 -12.07
CA GLY A 360 -10.86 9.66 -12.02
C GLY A 360 -11.03 10.78 -10.99
N PRO A 361 -12.22 11.40 -10.95
CA PRO A 361 -12.47 12.63 -10.21
C PRO A 361 -12.66 12.39 -8.70
N TYR A 362 -11.68 11.77 -8.02
CA TYR A 362 -11.76 11.45 -6.60
C TYR A 362 -11.98 12.68 -5.71
N GLY A 363 -11.38 13.82 -6.05
CA GLY A 363 -11.55 15.06 -5.29
C GLY A 363 -12.99 15.54 -5.34
N ASP A 364 -13.56 15.57 -6.55
CA ASP A 364 -14.96 15.96 -6.74
C ASP A 364 -15.90 14.96 -6.07
N ALA A 365 -15.62 13.65 -6.15
CA ALA A 365 -16.42 12.63 -5.50
C ALA A 365 -16.37 12.77 -3.96
N ILE A 366 -15.21 13.05 -3.37
CA ILE A 366 -15.07 13.30 -1.93
C ILE A 366 -15.81 14.59 -1.54
N THR A 367 -15.57 15.69 -2.26
CA THR A 367 -16.08 17.03 -1.94
C THR A 367 -17.57 17.19 -2.21
N TYR A 368 -18.09 16.59 -3.29
CA TYR A 368 -19.44 16.82 -3.77
C TYR A 368 -20.39 15.62 -3.64
N GLU A 369 -19.90 14.43 -3.30
CA GLU A 369 -20.75 13.26 -3.00
C GLU A 369 -20.61 12.81 -1.55
N LEU A 370 -19.39 12.45 -1.11
CA LEU A 370 -19.16 11.85 0.21
C LEU A 370 -19.39 12.83 1.36
N ILE A 371 -18.74 14.00 1.34
CA ILE A 371 -18.87 14.98 2.43
C ILE A 371 -20.33 15.47 2.56
N PRO A 372 -21.05 15.85 1.48
CA PRO A 372 -22.45 16.24 1.59
C PRO A 372 -23.34 15.12 2.16
N TYR A 373 -23.13 13.86 1.75
CA TYR A 373 -23.86 12.72 2.32
C TYR A 373 -23.64 12.59 3.84
N ILE A 374 -22.39 12.75 4.30
CA ILE A 374 -22.04 12.73 5.72
C ILE A 374 -22.69 13.91 6.44
N GLU A 375 -22.62 15.12 5.89
CA GLU A 375 -23.18 16.32 6.50
C GLU A 375 -24.71 16.22 6.62
N GLU A 376 -25.40 15.65 5.63
CA GLU A 376 -26.83 15.37 5.71
C GLU A 376 -27.14 14.36 6.83
N ARG A 377 -26.41 13.23 6.86
CA ARG A 377 -26.65 12.13 7.81
C ARG A 377 -26.31 12.51 9.25
N PHE A 378 -25.24 13.27 9.45
CA PHE A 378 -24.66 13.57 10.77
C PHE A 378 -24.75 15.06 11.17
N ARG A 379 -25.68 15.81 10.57
CA ARG A 379 -25.94 17.21 10.93
C ARG A 379 -24.70 18.11 10.79
N GLY A 380 -23.94 17.91 9.72
CA GLY A 380 -22.93 18.88 9.30
C GLY A 380 -23.54 20.23 8.93
N ILE A 381 -22.72 21.28 8.96
CA ILE A 381 -23.15 22.64 8.60
C ILE A 381 -23.34 22.79 7.09
N GLY A 382 -22.58 22.09 6.24
CA GLY A 382 -22.78 22.11 4.79
C GLY A 382 -22.13 23.28 4.05
N GLU A 383 -21.24 24.02 4.71
CA GLU A 383 -20.67 25.26 4.17
C GLU A 383 -19.14 25.22 4.22
N GLY A 384 -18.46 25.70 3.18
CA GLY A 384 -17.00 25.61 3.08
C GLY A 384 -16.24 26.27 4.23
N TRP A 385 -16.76 27.37 4.79
CA TRP A 385 -16.18 28.03 5.98
C TRP A 385 -16.20 27.15 7.24
N SER A 386 -16.98 26.08 7.25
CA SER A 386 -17.13 25.13 8.37
C SER A 386 -16.37 23.82 8.17
N ARG A 387 -15.68 23.65 7.03
CA ARG A 387 -14.89 22.46 6.69
C ARG A 387 -13.41 22.75 6.86
N PHE A 388 -12.69 21.82 7.46
CA PHE A 388 -11.26 21.93 7.72
C PHE A 388 -10.56 20.66 7.30
N LEU A 389 -9.36 20.77 6.74
CA LEU A 389 -8.56 19.65 6.28
C LEU A 389 -7.41 19.39 7.26
N TYR A 390 -7.02 18.14 7.43
CA TYR A 390 -5.75 17.81 8.06
C TYR A 390 -5.22 16.46 7.55
N GLY A 391 -3.90 16.26 7.66
CA GLY A 391 -3.26 15.02 7.21
C GLY A 391 -1.75 15.02 7.42
N GLY A 392 -1.15 13.83 7.39
CA GLY A 392 0.29 13.60 7.48
C GLY A 392 0.81 12.78 6.30
N SER A 393 2.08 12.93 5.90
CA SER A 393 2.69 12.24 4.74
C SER A 393 1.87 12.45 3.45
N THR A 394 1.43 11.40 2.76
CA THR A 394 0.52 11.51 1.60
C THR A 394 -0.71 12.33 1.95
N GLY A 395 -1.34 12.07 3.08
CA GLY A 395 -2.51 12.82 3.55
C GLY A 395 -2.22 14.31 3.81
N GLY A 396 -0.98 14.64 4.17
CA GLY A 396 -0.53 16.03 4.28
C GLY A 396 -0.44 16.72 2.92
N TRP A 397 0.07 16.00 1.91
CA TRP A 397 0.07 16.45 0.52
C TRP A 397 -1.36 16.63 0.00
N GLU A 398 -2.26 15.68 0.29
CA GLU A 398 -3.67 15.76 -0.11
C GLU A 398 -4.38 16.96 0.54
N ALA A 399 -4.22 17.16 1.85
CA ALA A 399 -4.77 18.32 2.54
C ALA A 399 -4.25 19.64 1.95
N ALA A 400 -2.99 19.69 1.52
CA ALA A 400 -2.41 20.84 0.84
C ALA A 400 -3.03 21.03 -0.56
N ALA A 401 -3.13 19.96 -1.33
CA ALA A 401 -3.63 20.01 -2.70
C ALA A 401 -5.13 20.36 -2.74
N VAL A 402 -5.96 19.70 -1.94
CA VAL A 402 -7.40 19.95 -1.85
C VAL A 402 -7.67 21.40 -1.42
N GLN A 403 -6.90 21.94 -0.46
CA GLN A 403 -7.05 23.35 -0.05
C GLN A 403 -6.76 24.34 -1.20
N VAL A 404 -5.90 23.97 -2.15
CA VAL A 404 -5.57 24.79 -3.33
C VAL A 404 -6.60 24.62 -4.43
N PHE A 405 -7.04 23.38 -4.70
CA PHE A 405 -7.96 23.07 -5.79
C PHE A 405 -9.43 23.40 -5.47
N TYR A 406 -9.81 23.38 -4.18
CA TYR A 406 -11.18 23.62 -3.71
C TYR A 406 -11.23 24.76 -2.68
N PRO A 407 -10.76 25.98 -3.01
CA PRO A 407 -10.56 27.06 -2.03
C PRO A 407 -11.88 27.62 -1.47
N ASP A 408 -13.00 27.44 -2.16
CA ASP A 408 -14.32 27.88 -1.71
C ASP A 408 -15.03 26.81 -0.84
N ASP A 409 -14.58 25.55 -0.93
CA ASP A 409 -15.19 24.40 -0.23
C ASP A 409 -14.51 24.10 1.11
N TYR A 410 -13.32 24.67 1.39
CA TYR A 410 -12.58 24.42 2.63
C TYR A 410 -11.97 25.68 3.24
N ASN A 411 -12.16 25.85 4.56
CA ASN A 411 -11.73 27.04 5.29
C ASN A 411 -10.23 27.08 5.60
N GLY A 412 -9.59 25.92 5.73
CA GLY A 412 -8.18 25.84 6.08
C GLY A 412 -7.69 24.41 6.28
N ALA A 413 -6.37 24.24 6.23
CA ALA A 413 -5.71 22.95 6.32
C ALA A 413 -4.58 22.94 7.37
N TRP A 414 -4.45 21.82 8.09
CA TRP A 414 -3.27 21.49 8.89
C TRP A 414 -2.45 20.44 8.15
N ILE A 415 -1.39 20.91 7.51
CA ILE A 415 -0.52 20.11 6.65
C ILE A 415 0.71 19.71 7.46
N ALA A 416 0.80 18.44 7.82
CA ALA A 416 1.93 17.93 8.59
C ALA A 416 2.81 17.04 7.71
N CYS A 417 4.14 17.26 7.76
CA CYS A 417 5.15 16.45 7.07
C CYS A 417 4.71 15.95 5.67
N PRO A 418 4.18 16.82 4.79
CA PRO A 418 3.58 16.36 3.54
C PRO A 418 4.63 15.68 2.68
N ASP A 419 4.18 14.72 1.87
CA ASP A 419 4.98 14.26 0.73
C ASP A 419 5.43 15.47 -0.12
N PRO A 420 6.58 15.38 -0.82
CA PRO A 420 7.19 16.54 -1.45
C PRO A 420 6.25 17.32 -2.36
N ILE A 421 5.99 18.58 -2.01
CA ILE A 421 5.23 19.55 -2.81
C ILE A 421 6.10 20.29 -3.84
N ASP A 422 7.42 20.10 -3.76
CA ASP A 422 8.43 20.63 -4.67
C ASP A 422 9.56 19.62 -4.82
N PHE A 423 10.04 19.42 -6.05
CA PHE A 423 11.04 18.40 -6.38
C PHE A 423 12.47 18.93 -6.53
N ARG A 424 12.73 20.22 -6.21
CA ARG A 424 14.10 20.78 -6.21
C ARG A 424 14.94 20.29 -5.03
N ALA A 425 14.30 19.71 -4.02
CA ALA A 425 14.93 19.13 -2.84
C ALA A 425 14.23 17.84 -2.42
N TYR A 426 13.92 16.97 -3.39
CA TYR A 426 13.33 15.67 -3.13
C TYR A 426 14.37 14.76 -2.47
N THR A 427 14.20 14.45 -1.19
CA THR A 427 15.24 13.81 -0.36
C THR A 427 16.58 14.56 -0.47
N VAL A 428 17.56 14.04 -1.20
CA VAL A 428 18.89 14.64 -1.42
C VAL A 428 19.14 15.05 -2.88
N VAL A 429 18.10 15.04 -3.73
CA VAL A 429 18.20 15.32 -5.17
C VAL A 429 17.29 16.48 -5.59
N ASN A 430 17.73 17.20 -6.62
CA ASN A 430 16.93 18.11 -7.40
C ASN A 430 16.53 17.39 -8.70
N LEU A 431 15.29 16.92 -8.80
CA LEU A 431 14.80 16.16 -9.96
C LEU A 431 14.85 16.95 -11.27
N TYR A 432 14.95 18.28 -11.20
CA TYR A 432 14.96 19.14 -12.38
C TYR A 432 16.36 19.46 -12.90
N GLU A 433 17.39 19.31 -12.05
CA GLU A 433 18.75 19.74 -12.38
C GLU A 433 19.78 18.62 -12.30
N ASP A 434 19.63 17.68 -11.36
CA ASP A 434 20.57 16.57 -11.20
C ASP A 434 20.45 15.58 -12.36
N GLU A 435 21.58 15.08 -12.84
CA GLU A 435 21.60 14.10 -13.93
C GLU A 435 21.12 12.71 -13.47
N ASN A 436 21.27 12.40 -12.18
CA ASN A 436 20.92 11.11 -11.61
C ASN A 436 20.70 11.19 -10.08
N ALA A 437 20.00 10.19 -9.53
CA ALA A 437 19.72 10.10 -8.09
C ALA A 437 20.74 9.26 -7.29
N TYR A 438 21.73 8.66 -7.95
CA TYR A 438 22.52 7.56 -7.37
C TYR A 438 23.93 7.96 -6.97
N VAL A 439 24.57 8.87 -7.71
CA VAL A 439 25.95 9.30 -7.51
C VAL A 439 26.07 10.83 -7.53
N LEU A 440 27.07 11.36 -6.84
CA LEU A 440 27.33 12.79 -6.78
C LEU A 440 27.79 13.31 -8.15
N ASP A 441 27.14 14.38 -8.62
CA ASP A 441 27.43 14.96 -9.92
C ASP A 441 28.86 15.51 -9.95
N GLY A 442 29.60 15.18 -11.01
CA GLY A 442 30.98 15.62 -11.21
C GLY A 442 32.02 14.93 -10.33
N ASP A 443 31.66 13.93 -9.51
CA ASP A 443 32.66 13.14 -8.77
C ASP A 443 33.21 12.00 -9.66
N PRO A 444 34.51 12.04 -10.02
CA PRO A 444 35.13 10.99 -10.85
C PRO A 444 35.16 9.62 -10.18
N ASN A 445 34.93 9.53 -8.86
CA ASN A 445 34.88 8.26 -8.13
C ASN A 445 33.48 7.63 -8.10
N GLY A 446 32.45 8.34 -8.57
CA GLY A 446 31.07 7.87 -8.53
C GLY A 446 30.58 7.63 -7.09
N THR A 447 30.93 8.52 -6.15
CA THR A 447 30.46 8.42 -4.77
C THR A 447 28.94 8.39 -4.73
N ARG A 448 28.38 7.36 -4.09
CA ARG A 448 26.94 7.17 -3.99
C ARG A 448 26.31 8.28 -3.15
N ARG A 449 25.17 8.79 -3.59
CA ARG A 449 24.34 9.71 -2.80
C ARG A 449 23.71 8.96 -1.62
N PRO A 450 23.60 9.59 -0.44
CA PRO A 450 22.76 9.07 0.63
C PRO A 450 21.32 8.91 0.16
N GLY A 451 20.60 7.88 0.62
CA GLY A 451 19.21 7.66 0.18
C GLY A 451 18.21 8.67 0.78
N HIS A 452 18.51 9.25 1.94
CA HIS A 452 17.66 10.16 2.67
C HIS A 452 18.49 11.06 3.60
N ARG A 453 17.84 12.10 4.13
CA ARG A 453 18.35 12.96 5.20
C ARG A 453 17.99 12.35 6.54
N ASP A 454 18.84 12.54 7.54
CA ASP A 454 18.44 12.25 8.92
C ASP A 454 17.50 13.35 9.46
N TRP A 455 17.10 13.25 10.72
CA TRP A 455 16.21 14.21 11.37
C TRP A 455 16.85 15.61 11.59
N LEU A 456 18.17 15.76 11.36
CA LEU A 456 18.87 17.05 11.43
C LEU A 456 18.84 17.80 10.09
N GLY A 457 18.53 17.11 8.99
CA GLY A 457 18.44 17.68 7.64
C GLY A 457 19.71 17.46 6.82
#